data_AF-A0A954N498-F1
#
_entry.id   AF-A0A954N498-F1
#
_cell.length_a   1.000
_cell.length_b   1.000
_cell.length_c   1.000
_cell.angle_alpha   90.00
_cell.angle_beta   90.00
_cell.angle_gamma   90.00
#
_symmetry.space_group_name_H-M   'P 1'
#
loop_
_entity.id
_entity.type
_entity.pdbx_description
1 polymer ?
#
loop_
_entity_poly.entity_id
_entity_poly.type
_entity_poly.pdbx_seq_one_letter_code
_entity_poly.pdbx_strand_id
1 'polypeptide(L)'
;MNGILYFSAFGSGSGYELWRSDGTDAGTYRVKDIATGSSSSSPTLLTNVNGTLYFQATDGTSGVELWKSDGTEAGTVRVKDINPSGNSDP
;
A
#
# COMPACT_ATOMS: atom_id res chain seq x y z
N MET A 1 -9.96 -7.64 -3.58
CA MET A 1 -9.64 -9.10 -3.50
C MET A 1 -10.71 -9.76 -2.65
N ASN A 2 -11.35 -10.86 -3.08
CA ASN A 2 -12.35 -11.59 -2.27
C ASN A 2 -13.43 -10.70 -1.62
N GLY A 3 -14.02 -9.76 -2.37
CA GLY A 3 -15.02 -8.82 -1.85
C GLY A 3 -14.47 -7.64 -1.04
N ILE A 4 -13.16 -7.57 -0.84
CA ILE A 4 -12.49 -6.43 -0.18
C ILE A 4 -12.08 -5.38 -1.23
N LEU A 5 -12.48 -4.13 -0.98
CA LEU A 5 -12.00 -2.95 -1.67
C LEU A 5 -10.65 -2.53 -1.09
N TYR A 6 -9.67 -2.23 -1.95
CA TYR A 6 -8.40 -1.62 -1.57
C TYR A 6 -8.26 -0.27 -2.27
N PHE A 7 -7.79 0.72 -1.54
CA PHE A 7 -7.74 2.10 -2.02
C PHE A 7 -6.66 2.90 -1.28
N SER A 8 -6.27 4.02 -1.87
CA SER A 8 -5.43 5.01 -1.20
C SER A 8 -6.31 5.97 -0.39
N ALA A 9 -5.96 6.22 0.86
CA ALA A 9 -6.66 7.21 1.68
C ALA A 9 -5.74 7.86 2.72
N PHE A 10 -6.09 9.10 3.08
CA PHE A 10 -5.44 9.88 4.13
C PHE A 10 -6.09 9.59 5.49
N GLY A 11 -5.28 9.42 6.54
CA GLY A 11 -5.74 9.15 7.90
C GLY A 11 -5.16 10.10 8.94
N SER A 12 -5.79 10.21 10.12
CA SER A 12 -5.26 11.03 11.21
C SER A 12 -3.90 10.51 11.68
N GLY A 13 -2.87 11.36 11.61
CA GLY A 13 -1.50 11.01 12.01
C GLY A 13 -0.67 10.30 10.94
N SER A 14 -1.18 10.14 9.71
CA SER A 14 -0.41 9.63 8.56
C SER A 14 -0.72 10.39 7.28
N GLY A 15 0.08 10.18 6.23
CA GLY A 15 -0.28 10.58 4.87
C GLY A 15 -1.22 9.60 4.17
N TYR A 16 -1.21 9.63 2.83
CA TYR A 16 -1.93 8.67 1.99
C TYR A 16 -1.27 7.30 2.05
N GLU A 17 -2.01 6.32 2.55
CA GLU A 17 -1.54 4.94 2.77
C GLU A 17 -2.46 3.91 2.09
N LEU A 18 -2.11 2.62 2.20
CA LEU A 18 -2.97 1.53 1.71
C LEU A 18 -4.08 1.25 2.72
N TRP A 19 -5.33 1.40 2.28
CA TRP A 19 -6.53 1.10 3.07
C TRP A 19 -7.31 -0.05 2.46
N ARG A 20 -8.12 -0.70 3.30
CA ARG A 20 -9.11 -1.69 2.89
C ARG A 20 -10.49 -1.39 3.44
N SER A 21 -11.53 -1.93 2.79
CA SER A 21 -12.91 -1.95 3.27
C SER A 21 -13.63 -3.22 2.81
N ASP A 22 -14.46 -3.81 3.68
CA ASP A 22 -15.50 -4.80 3.31
C ASP A 22 -16.91 -4.20 3.23
N GLY A 23 -17.02 -2.87 3.27
CA GLY A 23 -18.31 -2.15 3.31
C GLY A 23 -18.84 -1.89 4.72
N THR A 24 -18.12 -2.31 5.76
CA THR A 24 -18.45 -1.98 7.16
C THR A 24 -17.43 -1.02 7.77
N ASP A 25 -17.84 -0.27 8.80
CA ASP A 25 -16.92 0.61 9.53
C ASP A 25 -15.76 -0.17 10.16
N ALA A 26 -16.07 -1.31 10.80
CA ALA A 26 -15.06 -2.15 11.44
C ALA A 26 -14.06 -2.77 10.44
N GLY A 27 -14.53 -3.10 9.23
CA GLY A 27 -13.71 -3.63 8.17
C GLY A 27 -12.99 -2.56 7.33
N THR A 28 -13.18 -1.28 7.65
CA THR A 28 -12.53 -0.15 6.98
C THR A 28 -11.36 0.37 7.80
N TYR A 29 -10.15 0.02 7.39
CA TYR A 29 -8.94 0.40 8.13
C TYR A 29 -7.69 0.43 7.24
N ARG A 30 -6.65 1.12 7.72
CA ARG A 30 -5.32 1.17 7.10
C ARG A 30 -4.67 -0.21 7.21
N VAL A 31 -4.30 -0.80 6.07
CA VAL A 31 -3.63 -2.11 6.03
C VAL A 31 -2.23 -2.04 6.62
N LYS A 32 -1.49 -0.97 6.26
CA LYS A 32 -0.13 -0.69 6.76
C LYS A 32 0.18 0.79 6.64
N ASP A 33 0.92 1.31 7.61
CA ASP A 33 1.62 2.60 7.50
C ASP A 33 2.95 2.36 6.77
N ILE A 34 2.96 2.48 5.44
CA ILE A 34 4.14 2.15 4.63
C ILE A 34 5.17 3.27 4.74
N ALA A 35 4.75 4.53 4.59
CA ALA A 35 5.59 5.69 4.84
C ALA A 35 5.32 6.20 6.26
N THR A 36 6.17 5.82 7.20
CA THR A 36 5.93 6.08 8.62
C THR A 36 5.76 7.55 8.97
N GLY A 37 4.87 7.85 9.93
CA GLY A 37 4.62 9.21 10.40
C GLY A 37 3.71 9.98 9.44
N SER A 38 3.90 11.30 9.31
CA SER A 38 3.03 12.15 8.48
C SER A 38 3.31 12.09 6.97
N SER A 39 4.21 11.20 6.54
CA SER A 39 4.56 11.01 5.13
C SER A 39 3.48 10.21 4.40
N SER A 40 3.46 10.28 3.06
CA SER A 40 2.51 9.52 2.24
C SER A 40 3.25 8.46 1.43
N SER A 41 2.81 7.21 1.48
CA SER A 41 3.26 6.17 0.56
C SER A 41 2.64 6.27 -0.83
N SER A 42 1.52 6.99 -0.94
CA SER A 42 0.77 7.26 -2.17
C SER A 42 0.51 6.02 -3.04
N PRO A 43 -0.19 4.98 -2.54
CA PRO A 43 -0.42 3.77 -3.31
C PRO A 43 -1.20 4.02 -4.60
N THR A 44 -0.68 3.55 -5.73
CA THR A 44 -1.34 3.66 -7.05
C THR A 44 -1.23 2.35 -7.85
N LEU A 45 -1.95 2.27 -8.98
CA LEU A 45 -1.97 1.10 -9.88
C LEU A 45 -2.36 -0.22 -9.19
N LEU A 46 -3.26 -0.15 -8.20
CA LEU A 46 -3.69 -1.29 -7.41
C LEU A 46 -4.30 -2.40 -8.29
N THR A 47 -3.59 -3.51 -8.38
CA THR A 47 -3.94 -4.63 -9.28
C THR A 47 -3.96 -5.94 -8.51
N ASN A 48 -5.11 -6.63 -8.52
CA ASN A 48 -5.23 -7.96 -7.94
C ASN A 48 -4.74 -9.01 -8.94
N VAL A 49 -3.77 -9.81 -8.53
CA VAL A 49 -3.31 -11.00 -9.26
C VAL A 49 -3.47 -12.21 -8.35
N ASN A 50 -4.49 -13.03 -8.63
CA ASN A 50 -4.76 -14.29 -7.93
C ASN A 50 -4.79 -14.18 -6.38
N GLY A 51 -5.34 -13.09 -5.84
CA GLY A 51 -5.46 -12.88 -4.40
C GLY A 51 -4.27 -12.19 -3.74
N THR A 52 -3.27 -11.77 -4.52
CA THR A 52 -2.22 -10.85 -4.08
C THR A 52 -2.44 -9.49 -4.74
N LEU A 53 -2.45 -8.42 -3.96
CA LEU A 53 -2.52 -7.06 -4.48
C LEU A 53 -1.13 -6.57 -4.79
N TYR A 54 -0.91 -6.09 -6.01
CA TYR A 54 0.32 -5.41 -6.43
C TYR A 54 0.02 -3.94 -6.66
N PHE A 55 0.94 -3.06 -6.28
CA PHE A 55 0.78 -1.62 -6.38
C PHE A 55 2.13 -0.90 -6.30
N GLN A 56 2.17 0.34 -6.78
CA GLN A 56 3.29 1.25 -6.57
C GLN A 56 3.13 1.97 -5.23
N ALA A 57 4.22 2.10 -4.46
CA ALA A 57 4.25 2.92 -3.25
C ALA A 57 5.69 3.26 -2.84
N THR A 58 5.86 4.28 -1.99
CA THR A 58 7.14 4.62 -1.33
C THR A 58 7.06 4.43 0.18
N ASP A 59 8.18 4.06 0.81
CA ASP A 59 8.33 4.10 2.28
C ASP A 59 8.93 5.41 2.80
N GLY A 60 9.15 6.38 1.90
CA GLY A 60 9.79 7.66 2.22
C GLY A 60 11.32 7.62 2.21
N THR A 61 11.96 6.47 2.00
CA THR A 61 13.44 6.34 1.99
C THR A 61 13.98 5.76 0.69
N SER A 62 13.24 4.88 0.03
CA SER A 62 13.72 4.11 -1.13
C SER A 62 13.05 4.49 -2.44
N GLY A 63 12.46 5.68 -2.55
CA GLY A 63 11.67 6.07 -3.71
C GLY A 63 10.39 5.23 -3.89
N VAL A 64 9.73 5.40 -5.03
CA VAL A 64 8.56 4.61 -5.45
C VAL A 64 9.04 3.27 -5.98
N GLU A 65 8.48 2.17 -5.46
CA GLU A 65 8.86 0.81 -5.81
C GLU A 65 7.63 -0.11 -5.96
N LEU A 66 7.85 -1.36 -6.38
CA LEU A 66 6.79 -2.37 -6.46
C LEU A 66 6.52 -2.98 -5.07
N TRP A 67 5.27 -2.94 -4.64
CA TRP A 67 4.79 -3.54 -3.40
C TRP A 67 3.76 -4.62 -3.66
N LYS A 68 3.63 -5.52 -2.68
CA LYS A 68 2.55 -6.51 -2.64
C LYS A 68 1.86 -6.52 -1.28
N SER A 69 0.61 -6.96 -1.24
CA SER A 69 -0.16 -7.20 -0.01
C SER A 69 -1.07 -8.42 -0.16
N ASP A 70 -1.17 -9.22 0.91
CA ASP A 70 -2.20 -10.25 1.08
C ASP A 70 -3.43 -9.74 1.86
N GLY A 71 -3.47 -8.43 2.17
CA GLY A 71 -4.49 -7.79 2.99
C GLY A 71 -4.15 -7.66 4.46
N THR A 72 -2.99 -8.15 4.90
CA THR A 72 -2.47 -8.00 6.26
C THR A 72 -1.29 -7.02 6.31
N GLU A 73 -1.03 -6.45 7.48
CA GLU A 73 0.14 -5.58 7.68
C GLU A 73 1.46 -6.34 7.42
N ALA A 74 1.56 -7.57 7.92
CA ALA A 74 2.76 -8.42 7.79
C ALA A 74 3.00 -8.85 6.33
N GLY A 75 1.95 -9.15 5.58
CA GLY A 75 2.04 -9.51 4.16
C GLY A 75 2.16 -8.31 3.22
N THR A 76 2.10 -7.07 3.75
CA THR A 76 2.32 -5.84 2.97
C THR A 76 3.79 -5.47 2.95
N VAL A 77 4.48 -5.83 1.86
CA VAL A 77 5.94 -5.74 1.74
C VAL A 77 6.36 -5.30 0.35
N ARG A 78 7.54 -4.66 0.24
CA ARG A 78 8.18 -4.39 -1.05
C ARG A 78 8.54 -5.72 -1.71
N VAL A 79 8.21 -5.86 -2.99
CA VAL A 79 8.57 -7.05 -3.78
C VAL A 79 10.07 -7.07 -4.02
N LYS A 80 10.58 -5.92 -4.46
CA LYS A 80 12.00 -5.67 -4.73
C LYS A 80 12.24 -4.17 -4.74
N ASP A 81 13.41 -3.75 -4.29
CA ASP A 81 13.97 -2.45 -4.62
C ASP A 81 14.53 -2.54 -6.05
N ILE A 82 13.71 -2.14 -7.04
CA ILE A 82 14.04 -2.26 -8.46
C ILE A 82 15.06 -1.18 -8.84
N ASN A 83 14.90 0.04 -8.33
CA ASN A 83 15.84 1.13 -8.50
C ASN A 83 16.37 1.65 -7.14
N PRO A 84 17.49 1.08 -6.65
CA PRO A 84 18.08 1.49 -5.36
C PRO A 84 18.59 2.93 -5.30
N SER A 85 18.56 3.65 -6.43
CA SER A 85 19.01 5.04 -6.53
C SER A 85 17.87 6.05 -6.71
N GLY A 86 16.61 5.62 -6.71
CA GLY A 86 15.47 6.52 -6.94
C GLY A 86 14.14 5.82 -7.04
N ASN A 87 13.30 6.27 -7.98
CA ASN A 87 12.00 5.65 -8.25
C ASN A 87 12.12 4.59 -9.36
N SER A 88 11.29 3.57 -9.29
CA SER A 88 10.90 2.74 -10.42
C SER A 88 9.47 3.06 -10.86
N ASP A 89 9.15 2.73 -12.12
CA ASP A 89 7.79 2.80 -12.68
C ASP A 89 7.28 1.39 -13.02
N PRO A 90 7.02 0.53 -12.01
CA PRO A 90 6.67 -0.87 -12.21
C PRO A 90 5.19 -1.11 -12.56
#